data_AF-A0A0C2F9R7-F1
#
_entry.id   AF-A0A0C2F9R7-F1
#
_cell.length_a   1.000
_cell.length_b   1.000
_cell.length_c   1.000
_cell.angle_alpha   90.00
_cell.angle_beta   90.00
_cell.angle_gamma   90.00
#
_symmetry.space_group_name_H-M   'P 1'
#
loop_
_entity.id
_entity.type
_entity.pdbx_description
1 polymer ?
#
loop_
_entity_poly.entity_id
_entity_poly.type
_entity_poly.pdbx_seq_one_letter_code
_entity_poly.pdbx_strand_id
1 'polypeptide(L)'
;MAKVLDLVLFDVASLRYSYRELAAAVLFACYEPHSLVEEVTGYSYADLLKVVEWVEPVVKVCERLRSLGDPILIVEGVRADDLHNIQTHPEQDFEEIM
;
A
#
# COMPACT_ATOMS: atom_id res chain seq x y z
N MET A 1 0.64 1.82 3.33
CA MET A 1 0.48 0.48 2.73
C MET A 1 -0.93 0.26 2.19
N ALA A 2 -1.98 0.38 3.01
CA ALA A 2 -3.36 0.20 2.55
C ALA A 2 -3.68 1.00 1.27
N LYS A 3 -3.35 2.30 1.27
CA LYS A 3 -3.50 3.16 0.07
C LYS A 3 -2.75 2.67 -1.17
N VAL A 4 -1.58 2.04 -1.00
CA VAL A 4 -0.82 1.46 -2.13
C VAL A 4 -1.60 0.28 -2.70
N LEU A 5 -2.11 -0.60 -1.84
CA LEU A 5 -2.92 -1.74 -2.25
C LEU A 5 -4.23 -1.29 -2.92
N ASP A 6 -4.90 -0.27 -2.38
CA ASP A 6 -6.10 0.32 -2.98
C ASP A 6 -5.80 0.79 -4.42
N LEU A 7 -4.65 1.45 -4.64
CA LEU A 7 -4.20 1.88 -5.96
C LEU A 7 -3.82 0.73 -6.89
N VAL A 8 -3.11 -0.27 -6.39
CA VAL A 8 -2.72 -1.47 -7.15
C VAL A 8 -3.96 -2.23 -7.64
N LEU A 9 -5.02 -2.29 -6.84
CA LEU A 9 -6.25 -3.01 -7.17
C LEU A 9 -7.11 -2.31 -8.24
N PHE A 10 -6.85 -1.04 -8.57
CA PHE A 10 -7.52 -0.39 -9.71
C PHE A 10 -7.04 -0.92 -11.07
N ASP A 11 -5.84 -1.49 -11.16
CA ASP A 11 -5.38 -2.16 -12.38
C ASP A 11 -5.88 -3.61 -12.41
N VAL A 12 -6.61 -3.98 -13.47
CA VAL A 12 -7.11 -5.34 -13.70
C VAL A 12 -5.97 -6.37 -13.77
N ALA A 13 -4.75 -5.97 -14.12
CA ALA A 13 -3.58 -6.83 -14.12
C ALA A 13 -3.20 -7.36 -12.72
N SER A 14 -3.68 -6.71 -11.64
CA SER A 14 -3.53 -7.21 -10.26
C SER A 14 -4.08 -8.62 -10.07
N LEU A 15 -5.12 -9.00 -10.83
CA LEU A 15 -5.76 -10.32 -10.78
C LEU A 15 -4.86 -11.48 -11.25
N ARG A 16 -3.67 -11.18 -11.79
CA ARG A 16 -2.65 -12.18 -12.12
C ARG A 16 -1.92 -12.73 -10.89
N TYR A 17 -2.01 -12.01 -9.76
CA TYR A 17 -1.37 -12.34 -8.50
C TYR A 17 -2.44 -12.62 -7.44
N SER A 18 -2.13 -13.49 -6.49
CA SER A 18 -2.98 -13.68 -5.31
C SER A 18 -2.93 -12.46 -4.38
N TYR A 19 -3.96 -12.27 -3.57
CA TYR A 19 -4.00 -11.17 -2.61
C TYR A 19 -2.86 -11.23 -1.59
N ARG A 20 -2.38 -12.44 -1.26
CA ARG A 20 -1.22 -12.63 -0.36
C ARG A 20 0.08 -12.19 -1.01
N GLU A 21 0.27 -12.52 -2.29
CA GLU A 21 1.44 -12.07 -3.06
C GLU A 21 1.45 -10.55 -3.21
N LEU A 22 0.32 -9.92 -3.51
CA LEU A 22 0.23 -8.45 -3.60
C LEU A 22 0.55 -7.77 -2.26
N ALA A 23 -0.01 -8.27 -1.15
CA ALA A 23 0.26 -7.72 0.17
C ALA A 23 1.74 -7.86 0.56
N ALA A 24 2.33 -9.04 0.33
CA ALA A 24 3.75 -9.27 0.61
C ALA A 24 4.67 -8.44 -0.31
N ALA A 25 4.33 -8.30 -1.59
CA ALA A 25 5.09 -7.51 -2.55
C ALA A 25 5.14 -6.02 -2.15
N VAL A 26 4.00 -5.46 -1.73
CA VAL A 26 3.93 -4.09 -1.21
C VAL A 26 4.77 -3.94 0.07
N LEU A 27 4.77 -4.95 0.96
CA LEU A 27 5.63 -4.92 2.14
C LEU A 27 7.12 -4.89 1.77
N PHE A 28 7.55 -5.75 0.83
CA PHE A 28 8.93 -5.75 0.33
C PHE A 28 9.32 -4.43 -0.32
N ALA A 29 8.41 -3.82 -1.08
CA ALA A 29 8.69 -2.54 -1.73
C ALA A 29 8.70 -1.33 -0.76
N CYS A 30 8.11 -1.45 0.44
CA CYS A 30 8.01 -0.35 1.41
C CYS A 30 8.99 -0.45 2.59
N TYR A 31 9.54 -1.62 2.89
CA TYR A 31 10.27 -1.84 4.14
C TYR A 31 11.58 -2.62 3.94
N GLU A 32 12.55 -2.21 4.75
CA GLU A 32 13.82 -2.90 4.96
C GLU A 32 14.00 -3.20 6.46
N PRO A 33 14.76 -4.24 6.84
CA PRO A 33 15.42 -5.20 5.96
C PRO A 33 14.45 -6.23 5.37
N HIS A 34 14.69 -6.69 4.14
CA HIS A 34 13.90 -7.78 3.54
C HIS A 34 13.75 -9.01 4.44
N SER A 35 14.75 -9.36 5.26
CA SER A 35 14.67 -10.51 6.17
C SER A 35 13.51 -10.44 7.17
N LEU A 36 13.11 -9.24 7.60
CA LEU A 36 11.94 -9.06 8.47
C LEU A 36 10.65 -9.28 7.69
N VAL A 37 10.60 -8.82 6.44
CA VAL A 37 9.43 -9.02 5.57
C VAL A 37 9.26 -10.50 5.24
N GLU A 38 10.36 -11.23 5.02
CA GLU A 38 10.34 -12.68 4.83
C GLU A 38 9.77 -13.40 6.06
N GLU A 39 10.16 -13.00 7.28
CA GLU A 39 9.67 -13.57 8.53
C GLU A 39 8.15 -13.39 8.71
N VAL A 40 7.62 -12.19 8.43
CA VAL A 40 6.19 -11.89 8.68
C VAL A 40 5.26 -12.37 7.56
N THR A 41 5.78 -12.50 6.32
CA THR A 41 4.97 -12.91 5.16
C THR A 41 5.11 -14.40 4.82
N GLY A 42 6.23 -15.03 5.18
CA GLY A 42 6.57 -16.40 4.79
C GLY A 42 7.01 -16.57 3.33
N TYR A 43 7.17 -15.46 2.59
CA TYR A 43 7.69 -15.46 1.21
C TYR A 43 9.16 -15.04 1.21
N SER A 44 9.97 -15.59 0.30
CA SER A 44 11.28 -14.99 0.03
C SER A 44 11.15 -13.80 -0.93
N TYR A 45 12.06 -12.83 -0.83
CA TYR A 45 12.09 -11.73 -1.79
C TYR A 45 12.27 -12.22 -3.24
N ALA A 46 13.09 -13.26 -3.42
CA ALA A 46 13.38 -13.83 -4.73
C ALA A 46 12.14 -14.45 -5.40
N ASP A 47 11.29 -15.12 -4.61
CA ASP A 47 10.04 -15.72 -5.11
C ASP A 47 9.04 -14.66 -5.58
N LEU A 48 9.03 -13.50 -4.93
CA LEU A 48 8.10 -12.40 -5.24
C LEU A 48 8.69 -11.31 -6.14
N LEU A 49 9.94 -11.45 -6.62
CA LEU A 49 10.64 -10.40 -7.37
C LEU A 49 9.78 -9.77 -8.48
N LYS A 50 9.08 -10.59 -9.28
CA LYS A 50 8.24 -10.11 -10.38
C LYS A 50 7.06 -9.25 -9.92
N VAL A 51 6.41 -9.62 -8.82
CA VAL A 51 5.27 -8.85 -8.30
C VAL A 51 5.77 -7.61 -7.54
N VAL A 52 6.92 -7.70 -6.88
CA VAL A 52 7.60 -6.55 -6.25
C VAL A 52 7.92 -5.49 -7.31
N GLU A 53 8.62 -5.87 -8.39
CA GLU A 53 8.93 -4.97 -9.50
C GLU A 53 7.67 -4.38 -10.14
N TRP A 54 6.56 -5.12 -10.14
CA TRP A 54 5.30 -4.65 -10.70
C TRP A 54 4.58 -3.63 -9.81
N VAL A 55 4.61 -3.78 -8.48
CA VAL A 55 3.99 -2.82 -7.54
C VAL A 55 4.89 -1.62 -7.21
N GLU A 56 6.21 -1.76 -7.39
CA GLU A 56 7.21 -0.73 -7.04
C GLU A 56 6.92 0.65 -7.66
N PRO A 57 6.47 0.80 -8.92
CA PRO A 57 6.12 2.10 -9.48
C PRO A 57 5.00 2.80 -8.69
N VAL A 58 3.99 2.04 -8.24
CA VAL A 58 2.87 2.57 -7.46
C VAL A 58 3.35 3.01 -6.08
N VAL A 59 4.21 2.21 -5.44
CA VAL A 59 4.85 2.57 -4.16
C VAL A 59 5.62 3.88 -4.28
N LYS A 60 6.48 4.01 -5.30
CA LYS A 60 7.28 5.24 -5.55
C LYS A 60 6.41 6.47 -5.78
N VAL A 61 5.26 6.33 -6.44
CA VAL A 61 4.30 7.43 -6.61
C VAL A 61 3.67 7.80 -5.27
N CYS A 62 3.22 6.80 -4.50
CA CYS A 62 2.63 7.02 -3.18
C CYS A 62 3.61 7.71 -2.22
N GLU A 63 4.88 7.28 -2.20
CA GLU A 63 5.92 7.90 -1.39
C GLU A 63 6.17 9.36 -1.76
N ARG A 64 6.18 9.67 -3.07
CA ARG A 64 6.39 11.03 -3.57
C ARG A 64 5.23 11.97 -3.24
N LEU A 65 4.00 11.47 -3.33
CA LEU A 65 2.79 12.24 -3.04
C LEU A 65 2.50 12.33 -1.54
N ARG A 66 3.21 11.55 -0.71
CA ARG A 66 3.01 11.53 0.73
C ARG A 66 3.39 12.89 1.32
N SER A 67 2.41 13.61 1.86
CA SER A 67 2.68 14.75 2.75
C SER A 67 3.37 14.25 4.02
N LEU A 68 4.14 15.12 4.69
CA LEU A 68 4.82 14.77 5.94
C LEU A 68 3.85 14.12 6.94
N GLY A 69 3.98 12.80 7.10
CA GLY A 69 3.22 11.99 8.06
C GLY A 69 2.10 11.13 7.46
N ASP A 70 1.43 11.55 6.37
CA ASP A 70 0.12 11.00 5.95
C ASP A 70 -0.79 10.69 7.14
N PRO A 71 -1.32 11.73 7.82
CA PRO A 71 -1.98 11.57 9.11
C PRO A 71 -3.18 10.63 9.02
N ILE A 72 -3.36 9.82 10.07
CA ILE A 72 -4.55 8.97 10.22
C ILE A 72 -5.76 9.89 10.39
N LEU A 73 -6.78 9.69 9.55
CA LEU A 73 -8.03 10.43 9.63
C LEU A 73 -8.73 10.14 10.97
N ILE A 74 -9.11 11.19 11.69
CA ILE A 74 -9.91 11.06 12.90
C ILE A 74 -11.38 10.98 12.48
N VAL A 75 -12.03 9.87 12.86
CA VAL A 75 -13.44 9.61 12.57
C VAL A 75 -14.21 9.68 13.89
N GLU A 76 -15.19 10.58 13.97
CA GLU A 76 -16.00 10.75 15.18
C GLU A 76 -16.75 9.44 15.53
N GLY A 77 -16.70 9.05 16.80
CA GLY A 77 -17.31 7.80 17.28
C GLY A 77 -16.48 6.54 17.06
N VAL A 78 -15.33 6.63 16.38
CA VAL A 78 -14.38 5.51 16.21
C VAL A 78 -13.27 5.61 17.25
N ARG A 79 -12.88 4.46 17.83
CA ARG A 79 -11.80 4.41 18.81
C ARG A 79 -10.45 4.66 18.14
N ALA A 80 -9.54 5.33 18.87
CA ALA A 80 -8.22 5.68 18.34
C ALA A 80 -7.40 4.47 17.86
N ASP A 81 -7.54 3.33 18.53
CA ASP A 81 -6.88 2.06 18.16
C ASP A 81 -7.47 1.41 16.90
N ASP A 82 -8.65 1.84 16.44
CA ASP A 82 -9.35 1.27 15.27
C ASP A 82 -9.35 2.22 14.06
N LEU A 83 -8.89 3.46 14.21
CA LEU A 83 -8.88 4.46 13.12
C LEU A 83 -8.12 3.98 11.87
N HIS A 84 -7.08 3.16 12.04
CA HIS A 84 -6.29 2.63 10.94
C HIS A 84 -7.01 1.57 10.09
N ASN A 85 -8.15 1.05 10.57
CA ASN A 85 -8.97 0.06 9.88
C ASN A 85 -10.11 0.69 9.05
N ILE A 86 -10.36 1.98 9.20
CA ILE A 86 -11.41 2.66 8.43
C ILE A 86 -10.93 2.89 7.00
N GLN A 87 -11.65 2.35 6.03
CA GLN A 87 -11.34 2.57 4.61
C GLN A 87 -11.43 4.06 4.28
N THR A 88 -10.38 4.58 3.65
CA THR A 88 -10.31 5.97 3.21
C THR A 88 -10.43 6.07 1.69
N HIS A 89 -10.88 7.22 1.21
CA HIS A 89 -10.73 7.63 -0.18
C HIS A 89 -9.95 8.95 -0.19
N PRO A 90 -8.99 9.18 -1.11
CA PRO A 90 -8.34 10.48 -1.23
C PRO A 90 -9.39 11.55 -1.50
N GLU A 91 -9.41 12.62 -0.72
CA GLU A 91 -10.26 13.77 -1.03
C GLU A 91 -9.80 14.33 -2.38
N GLN A 92 -10.70 14.32 -3.37
CA GLN A 92 -10.45 15.01 -4.63
C GLN A 92 -10.77 16.48 -4.39
N ASP A 93 -9.75 17.32 -4.22
CA ASP A 93 -9.88 18.73 -4.57
C ASP A 93 -10.00 18.83 -6.09
N PHE A 94 -11.20 18.58 -6.61
CA PHE A 94 -11.54 18.79 -8.02
C PHE A 94 -11.38 20.25 -8.47
N GLU A 95 -11.17 21.18 -7.54
CA GLU A 95 -10.93 22.59 -7.86
C GLU A 95 -9.48 22.88 -8.29
N GLU A 96 -8.49 22.02 -7.99
CA GLU A 96 -7.09 22.28 -8.37
C GLU A 96 -6.72 21.76 -9.79
N ILE A 97 -7.66 21.11 -10.49
CA ILE A 97 -7.44 20.52 -11.84
C ILE A 97 -8.27 21.22 -12.94
N MET A 98 -9.00 22.30 -12.62
CA MET A 98 -9.68 23.17 -13.59
C MET A 98 -9.08 24.57 -13.64
#